data_AF-A0A957RZL1-F1
#
_entry.id   AF-A0A957RZL1-F1
#
_cell.length_a   1.000
_cell.length_b   1.000
_cell.length_c   1.000
_cell.angle_alpha   90.00
_cell.angle_beta   90.00
_cell.angle_gamma   90.00
#
_symmetry.space_group_name_H-M   'P 1'
#
loop_
_entity.id
_entity.type
_entity.pdbx_description
1 polymer ?
#
loop_
_entity_poly.entity_id
_entity_poly.type
_entity_poly.pdbx_seq_one_letter_code
_entity_poly.pdbx_strand_id
1 'polypeptide(L)' 'GWINHQMAPDVELCCLFCSSQYAYLSATILKEVAGLNGDYTAWTQPHVRQALQRKFARDDVPAAAENVTRSDGKLAHYD' A
#
# COMPACT_ATOMS: atom_id res chain seq x y z
N GLY A 1 19.68 -22.36 2.90
CA GLY A 1 19.81 -23.68 3.54
C GLY A 1 21.24 -23.95 3.91
N TRP A 2 22.07 -24.30 2.91
CA TRP A 2 23.45 -24.77 3.14
C TRP A 2 24.32 -23.86 4.02
N ILE A 3 24.31 -22.55 3.76
CA ILE A 3 25.04 -21.56 4.57
C ILE A 3 24.54 -21.54 6.03
N ASN A 4 23.23 -21.58 6.26
CA ASN A 4 22.66 -21.59 7.61
C ASN A 4 23.04 -22.88 8.36
N HIS A 5 23.00 -24.02 7.67
CA HIS A 5 23.36 -25.32 8.26
C HIS A 5 24.85 -25.40 8.60
N GLN A 6 25.73 -24.79 7.79
CA GLN A 6 27.15 -24.70 8.12
C GLN A 6 27.42 -23.85 9.39
N MET A 7 26.64 -22.79 9.60
CA MET A 7 26.79 -21.93 10.78
C MET A 7 26.18 -22.52 12.06
N ALA A 8 25.05 -23.21 11.94
CA ALA A 8 24.32 -23.82 13.06
C ALA A 8 23.73 -25.18 12.62
N PRO A 9 24.50 -26.29 12.76
CA PRO A 9 24.10 -27.61 12.29
C PRO A 9 22.89 -28.22 13.01
N ASP A 10 22.59 -27.71 14.20
CA ASP A 10 21.45 -28.09 15.03
C ASP A 10 20.15 -27.36 14.65
N VAL A 11 20.20 -26.42 13.71
CA VAL A 11 19.05 -25.63 13.25
C VAL A 11 18.63 -26.05 11.84
N GLU A 12 17.39 -26.51 11.72
CA GLU A 12 16.79 -26.92 10.45
C GLU A 12 16.00 -25.80 9.76
N LEU A 13 16.08 -25.77 8.42
CA LEU A 13 15.34 -24.82 7.59
C LEU A 13 14.03 -25.45 7.08
N CYS A 14 12.90 -24.99 7.60
CA CYS A 14 11.58 -25.38 7.10
C CYS A 14 11.01 -24.30 6.16
N CYS A 15 10.81 -24.65 4.89
CA CYS A 15 10.17 -23.78 3.90
C CYS A 15 8.65 -24.05 3.84
N LEU A 16 7.84 -23.01 4.01
CA LEU A 16 6.37 -23.09 3.93
C LEU A 16 5.86 -22.33 2.71
N PHE A 17 4.74 -22.79 2.16
CA PHE A 17 4.03 -22.06 1.10
C PHE A 17 3.03 -21.09 1.71
N CYS A 18 2.85 -19.93 1.07
CA CYS A 18 1.76 -19.02 1.40
C CYS A 18 0.46 -19.45 0.70
N SER A 19 -0.67 -18.90 1.16
CA SER A 19 -1.93 -19.00 0.42
C SER A 19 -1.82 -18.28 -0.92
N SER A 20 -2.50 -18.79 -1.95
CA SER A 20 -2.47 -18.25 -3.32
C SER A 20 -2.73 -16.75 -3.41
N GLN A 21 -3.60 -16.20 -2.56
CA GLN A 21 -3.91 -14.76 -2.51
C GLN A 21 -2.70 -13.87 -2.15
N TYR A 22 -1.62 -14.43 -1.61
CA TYR A 22 -0.39 -13.70 -1.26
C TYR A 22 0.83 -14.15 -2.07
N ALA A 23 0.67 -15.01 -3.08
CA ALA A 23 1.78 -15.57 -3.86
C ALA A 23 2.64 -14.51 -4.56
N TYR A 24 2.06 -13.34 -4.86
CA TYR A 24 2.73 -12.22 -5.51
C TYR A 24 3.03 -11.05 -4.57
N LEU A 25 2.65 -11.15 -3.29
CA LEU A 25 2.84 -10.05 -2.35
C LEU A 25 4.28 -10.04 -1.85
N SER A 26 4.97 -8.93 -2.09
CA SER A 26 6.30 -8.66 -1.52
C SER A 26 6.30 -7.32 -0.79
N ALA A 27 7.24 -7.15 0.14
CA ALA A 27 7.41 -5.87 0.83
C ALA A 27 7.73 -4.73 -0.14
N THR A 28 8.42 -5.01 -1.25
CA THR A 28 8.73 -4.03 -2.29
C THR A 28 7.45 -3.53 -2.96
N ILE A 29 6.62 -4.45 -3.49
CA ILE A 29 5.35 -4.11 -4.14
C ILE A 29 4.43 -3.34 -3.17
N LEU A 30 4.31 -3.81 -1.93
CA LEU A 30 3.51 -3.13 -0.92
C LEU A 30 3.96 -1.68 -0.67
N LYS A 31 5.27 -1.45 -0.57
CA LYS A 31 5.85 -0.12 -0.36
C LYS A 31 5.67 0.78 -1.58
N GLU A 32 5.79 0.23 -2.79
CA GLU A 32 5.57 0.98 -4.03
C GLU A 32 4.13 1.45 -4.15
N VAL A 33 3.16 0.55 -3.96
CA VAL A 33 1.72 0.89 -3.98
C VAL A 33 1.40 1.94 -2.90
N ALA A 34 1.92 1.75 -1.68
CA ALA A 34 1.70 2.71 -0.60
C ALA A 34 2.31 4.09 -0.89
N GLY A 35 3.51 4.13 -1.47
CA GLY A 35 4.19 5.38 -1.85
C GLY A 35 3.57 6.11 -3.03
N LEU A 36 2.74 5.44 -3.82
CA LEU A 36 1.97 6.00 -4.94
C LEU A 36 0.49 6.28 -4.56
N ASN A 37 0.17 6.30 -3.26
CA ASN A 37 -1.19 6.52 -2.75
C ASN A 37 -2.24 5.50 -3.26
N GLY A 38 -1.81 4.31 -3.68
CA GLY A 38 -2.71 3.21 -4.04
C GLY A 38 -3.37 2.58 -2.81
N ASP A 39 -4.43 1.80 -3.03
CA ASP A 39 -5.06 1.02 -1.95
C ASP A 39 -4.31 -0.29 -1.68
N TYR A 40 -3.93 -0.50 -0.42
CA TYR A 40 -3.22 -1.69 0.08
C TYR A 40 -3.87 -2.23 1.38
N THR A 41 -5.12 -1.86 1.65
CA THR A 41 -5.85 -2.20 2.87
C THR A 41 -5.96 -3.71 3.05
N ALA A 42 -6.19 -4.46 1.97
CA ALA A 42 -6.35 -5.92 2.00
C ALA A 42 -5.06 -6.69 2.30
N TRP A 43 -3.88 -6.05 2.18
CA TRP A 43 -2.58 -6.74 2.25
C TRP A 43 -1.91 -6.62 3.61
N THR A 44 -2.43 -5.77 4.49
CA THR A 44 -1.74 -5.43 5.74
C THR A 44 -2.70 -5.15 6.89
N GLN A 45 -2.21 -5.39 8.11
CA GLN A 45 -2.92 -5.05 9.34
C GLN A 45 -2.88 -3.54 9.63
N PRO A 46 -3.82 -2.99 10.43
CA PRO A 46 -3.92 -1.55 10.69
C PRO A 46 -2.63 -0.90 11.20
N HIS A 47 -1.88 -1.59 12.06
CA HIS A 47 -0.63 -1.06 12.62
C HIS A 47 0.45 -0.83 11.53
N VAL A 48 0.51 -1.70 10.52
CA VAL A 48 1.42 -1.54 9.38
C VAL A 48 0.96 -0.40 8.49
N ARG A 49 -0.35 -0.26 8.26
CA ARG A 49 -0.91 0.87 7.47
C ARG A 49 -0.54 2.20 8.09
N GLN A 50 -0.68 2.34 9.41
CA GLN A 50 -0.27 3.55 10.13
C GLN A 50 1.23 3.82 9.98
N ALA A 51 2.08 2.79 10.05
CA ALA A 51 3.51 2.94 9.85
C ALA A 51 3.86 3.34 8.40
N LEU A 52 3.20 2.76 7.40
CA LEU A 52 3.38 3.12 5.99
C LEU A 52 2.89 4.55 5.71
N GLN A 53 1.74 4.94 6.27
CA GLN A 53 1.23 6.31 6.19
C GLN A 53 2.22 7.31 6.79
N ARG A 54 2.78 7.04 7.97
CA ARG A 54 3.82 7.91 8.56
C ARG A 54 5.09 7.97 7.72
N LYS A 55 5.49 6.84 7.12
CA LYS A 55 6.70 6.75 6.30
C LYS A 55 6.57 7.50 4.98
N PHE A 56 5.39 7.47 4.37
CA PHE A 56 5.10 8.05 3.06
C PHE A 56 4.24 9.32 3.12
N ALA A 57 4.01 9.86 4.32
CA ALA A 57 3.47 11.19 4.50
C ALA A 57 4.47 12.17 3.88
N ARG A 58 4.28 12.49 2.60
CA ARG A 58 4.96 13.60 1.95
C ARG A 58 4.47 14.88 2.61
N ASP A 59 5.33 15.88 2.72
CA ASP A 59 4.96 17.28 3.00
C ASP A 59 4.19 17.89 1.81
N ASP A 60 3.37 17.10 1.13
CA ASP A 60 2.48 17.55 0.07
C ASP A 60 1.35 18.30 0.78
N VAL A 61 1.51 19.63 0.85
CA VAL A 61 0.47 20.60 1.15
C VAL A 61 -0.83 20.11 0.50
N PRO A 62 -1.95 20.04 1.24
CA PRO A 62 -3.19 19.56 0.66
C PRO A 62 -3.58 20.48 -0.50
N ALA A 63 -3.48 19.98 -1.72
CA ALA A 63 -4.30 20.49 -2.82
C ALA A 63 -5.73 20.26 -2.36
N ALA A 64 -6.39 21.36 -2.01
CA ALA A 64 -7.76 21.37 -1.56
C ALA A 64 -8.59 20.42 -2.44
N ALA A 65 -9.33 19.52 -1.79
CA ALA A 65 -10.52 18.97 -2.39
C ALA A 65 -11.46 20.17 -2.63
N GLU A 66 -11.30 20.84 -3.77
CA GLU A 66 -12.34 21.68 -4.33
C GLU A 66 -13.54 20.75 -4.52
N ASN A 67 -14.44 20.82 -3.56
CA ASN A 67 -15.80 20.36 -3.72
C ASN A 67 -16.33 21.10 -4.95
N VAL A 68 -16.31 20.42 -6.11
CA VAL A 68 -17.07 20.83 -7.28
C VAL A 68 -18.54 20.76 -6.87
N THR A 69 -19.03 21.81 -6.24
CA THR A 69 -20.46 22.09 -6.19
C THR A 69 -20.85 22.39 -7.62
N ARG A 70 -21.38 21.38 -8.30
CA ARG A 70 -22.20 21.58 -9.49
C ARG A 70 -23.42 22.39 -9.04
N SER A 71 -23.28 23.71 -9.02
CA SER A 71 -24.39 24.62 -8.82
C SER A 71 -25.26 24.56 -10.07
N ASP A 72 -26.40 23.88 -9.93
CA ASP A 72 -27.55 24.04 -10.81
C ASP A 72 -27.84 25.54 -11.00
N GLY A 73 -27.88 25.99 -12.25
CA GLY A 73 -28.00 27.41 -12.52
C GLY A 73 -28.13 27.78 -13.99
N LYS A 74 -29.28 27.41 -14.58
CA LYS A 74 -29.98 28.19 -15.60
C LYS A 74 -29.49 28.07 -17.06
N LEU A 75 -30.21 27.19 -17.78
CA LEU A 75 -30.57 27.37 -19.18
C LEU A 75 -31.05 28.81 -19.44
N ALA A 76 -30.39 29.50 -20.37
CA ALA A 76 -31.00 30.35 -21.41
C ALA A 76 -29.96 31.32 -21.99
N HIS A 77 -29.69 31.20 -23.30
CA HIS A 77 -29.76 32.38 -24.15
C HIS A 77 -30.37 31.97 -25.49
N TYR A 78 -31.39 32.73 -25.88
CA TYR A 78 -32.14 32.65 -27.13
C TYR A 78 -31.50 33.63 -28.14
N ASP A 79 -31.80 33.41 -29.42
CA ASP A 79 -31.29 34.06 -30.65
C ASP A 79 -29.90 33.65 -31.14
#